data_AF-A0A7L2T1V5-F1
#
_entry.id   AF-A0A7L2T1V5-F1
#
_cell.length_a   1.000
_cell.length_b   1.000
_cell.length_c   1.000
_cell.angle_alpha   90.00
_cell.angle_beta   90.00
_cell.angle_gamma   90.00
#
_symmetry.space_group_name_H-M   'P 1'
#
loop_
_entity.id
_entity.type
_entity.pdbx_description
1 polymer ?
#
loop_
_entity_poly.entity_id
_entity_poly.type
_entity_poly.pdbx_seq_one_letter_code
_entity_poly.pdbx_strand_id
1 'polypeptide(L)'
;IQSFFNSSRSNQTLFSALNEEKVVLFLHLLGIDTNGHAHRPNSREYQENIKQVDEGVKEIASMIDNFYGNDGKTAFILTSDHGMTDWGSHGAGHPSETLTPLIVWGAGVNYPQRVTSQFFEDNFLKEWKLENLKRLDVNQADIAPLMASLIGVPFPLNSVGTLPLEYLNSSAHFKAESMFTNAVQILEQFKVKMSQKKETTLSFLFAPFKPLSDSEQINLLKKIRLYIQQQKYDEAVSLCKTLINLALEGLSYYHTYDRLFLGLSIALGFVGWTAYVILVIIKTHTNLTKTVPANKKKPTVLFYGFASAGMIIAFFLLIQTCPWTYYVYCLLPVPVWYAVVREIPVIQDLVTNVLSLHIGQSIGFLLVCVLGIEILVFSFFYRSALTVGLLVFAGWPVITQLWIQAKTKALIWTLLCVLLAVFPLMPVVGRDPNIPLVIAAGLLTLLISFFSLASLCKSENKYRDNEDLKAYFYQMFSIALSTYVVSSTHNSLENKKGLPVMNQIISWMTL
;
A
#
# COMPACT_ATOMS: atom_id res chain seq x y z
N ILE A 1 8.72 15.37 -31.14
CA ILE A 1 8.07 16.70 -31.02
C ILE A 1 8.48 17.62 -32.17
N GLN A 2 9.77 17.94 -32.36
CA GLN A 2 10.24 18.77 -33.48
C GLN A 2 9.73 18.27 -34.85
N SER A 3 9.88 16.97 -35.13
CA SER A 3 9.36 16.37 -36.36
C SER A 3 7.84 16.52 -36.52
N PHE A 4 7.07 16.48 -35.43
CA PHE A 4 5.61 16.63 -35.43
C PHE A 4 5.17 18.06 -35.79
N PHE A 5 5.82 19.08 -35.23
CA PHE A 5 5.56 20.47 -35.61
C PHE A 5 6.14 20.84 -36.98
N ASN A 6 7.24 20.21 -37.40
CA ASN A 6 7.77 20.43 -38.75
C ASN A 6 6.88 19.79 -39.82
N SER A 7 6.33 18.60 -39.56
CA SER A 7 5.42 17.93 -40.51
C SER A 7 4.09 18.66 -40.66
N SER A 8 3.64 19.41 -39.65
CA SER A 8 2.43 20.22 -39.77
C SER A 8 2.57 21.32 -40.81
N ARG A 9 3.78 21.86 -41.05
CA ARG A 9 4.02 22.90 -42.07
C ARG A 9 3.73 22.45 -43.50
N SER A 10 3.81 21.15 -43.79
CA SER A 10 3.52 20.58 -45.11
C SER A 10 2.25 19.72 -45.14
N ASN A 11 1.59 19.50 -44.00
CA ASN A 11 0.35 18.73 -43.87
C ASN A 11 -0.80 19.64 -43.42
N GLN A 12 -1.64 20.05 -44.36
CA GLN A 12 -2.74 20.97 -44.10
C GLN A 12 -3.71 20.47 -43.03
N THR A 13 -4.02 19.17 -43.01
CA THR A 13 -4.93 18.59 -42.00
C THR A 13 -4.34 18.72 -40.60
N LEU A 14 -3.06 18.40 -40.44
CA LEU A 14 -2.38 18.52 -39.15
C LEU A 14 -2.22 19.98 -38.73
N PHE A 15 -1.89 20.87 -39.67
CA PHE A 15 -1.81 22.30 -39.40
C PHE A 15 -3.15 22.85 -38.91
N SER A 16 -4.25 22.51 -39.58
CA SER A 16 -5.60 22.91 -39.17
C SER A 16 -5.92 22.40 -37.77
N ALA A 17 -5.67 21.11 -37.48
CA ALA A 17 -5.92 20.53 -36.17
C ALA A 17 -5.13 21.23 -35.04
N LEU A 18 -3.88 21.63 -35.30
CA LEU A 18 -3.05 22.36 -34.32
C LEU A 18 -3.49 23.81 -34.11
N ASN A 19 -4.31 24.37 -35.00
CA ASN A 19 -4.86 25.73 -34.90
C ASN A 19 -6.34 25.74 -34.50
N GLU A 20 -6.92 24.59 -34.13
CA GLU A 20 -8.23 24.54 -33.50
C GLU A 20 -8.19 25.17 -32.09
N GLU A 21 -9.36 25.50 -31.57
CA GLU A 21 -9.45 25.99 -30.19
C GLU A 21 -9.25 24.84 -29.19
N LYS A 22 -8.67 25.14 -28.02
CA LYS A 22 -8.61 24.22 -26.86
C LYS A 22 -7.81 22.95 -27.11
N VAL A 23 -6.74 23.04 -27.90
CA VAL A 23 -5.80 21.96 -28.16
C VAL A 23 -5.03 21.61 -26.88
N VAL A 24 -4.95 20.33 -26.56
CA VAL A 24 -4.13 19.80 -25.46
C VAL A 24 -3.04 18.90 -26.03
N LEU A 25 -1.78 19.24 -25.71
CA LEU A 25 -0.62 18.43 -26.04
C LEU A 25 -0.14 17.74 -24.77
N PHE A 26 -0.18 16.40 -24.76
CA PHE A 26 0.30 15.59 -23.65
C PHE A 26 1.65 14.97 -24.00
N LEU A 27 2.64 15.16 -23.13
CA LEU A 27 3.98 14.63 -23.29
C LEU A 27 4.42 13.90 -22.02
N HIS A 28 4.82 12.65 -22.18
CA HIS A 28 5.38 11.82 -21.11
C HIS A 28 6.88 11.57 -21.37
N LEU A 29 7.72 11.92 -20.41
CA LEU A 29 9.19 11.83 -20.49
C LEU A 29 9.72 10.66 -19.63
N LEU A 30 9.66 9.45 -20.18
CA LEU A 30 9.96 8.19 -19.47
C LEU A 30 11.41 8.04 -18.96
N GLY A 31 12.37 8.79 -19.52
CA GLY A 31 13.80 8.57 -19.29
C GLY A 31 14.20 8.61 -17.81
N ILE A 32 13.60 9.52 -17.04
CA ILE A 32 13.93 9.71 -15.62
C ILE A 32 13.55 8.48 -14.80
N ASP A 33 12.36 7.92 -15.03
CA ASP A 33 11.91 6.71 -14.31
C ASP A 33 12.83 5.52 -14.63
N THR A 34 13.14 5.31 -15.91
CA THR A 34 14.00 4.21 -16.36
C THR A 34 15.39 4.29 -15.72
N ASN A 35 15.99 5.48 -15.71
CA ASN A 35 17.29 5.70 -15.09
C ASN A 35 17.22 5.58 -13.56
N GLY A 36 16.11 5.97 -12.94
CA GLY A 36 15.90 5.81 -11.52
C GLY A 36 15.89 4.34 -11.10
N HIS A 37 15.14 3.48 -11.81
CA HIS A 37 15.17 2.02 -11.58
C HIS A 37 16.55 1.41 -11.85
N ALA A 38 17.19 1.80 -12.96
CA ALA A 38 18.43 1.17 -13.39
C ALA A 38 19.66 1.60 -12.58
N HIS A 39 19.74 2.89 -12.24
CA HIS A 39 20.95 3.51 -11.69
C HIS A 39 20.74 4.18 -10.32
N ARG A 40 19.49 4.31 -9.84
CA ARG A 40 19.08 5.01 -8.61
C ARG A 40 19.14 6.54 -8.72
N PRO A 41 18.31 7.28 -7.96
CA PRO A 41 18.20 8.75 -8.09
C PRO A 41 19.49 9.55 -7.81
N ASN A 42 20.42 9.00 -7.03
CA ASN A 42 21.68 9.69 -6.68
C ASN A 42 22.83 9.39 -7.65
N SER A 43 22.59 8.63 -8.72
CA SER A 43 23.60 8.31 -9.72
C SER A 43 23.91 9.49 -10.64
N ARG A 44 25.12 9.44 -11.22
CA ARG A 44 25.53 10.39 -12.25
C ARG A 44 24.61 10.33 -13.47
N GLU A 45 24.21 9.12 -13.89
CA GLU A 45 23.32 8.89 -15.02
C GLU A 45 21.95 9.55 -14.82
N TYR A 46 21.36 9.40 -13.62
CA TYR A 46 20.09 10.03 -13.29
C TYR A 46 20.21 11.56 -13.29
N GLN A 47 21.28 12.11 -12.70
CA GLN A 47 21.52 13.56 -12.69
C GLN A 47 21.77 14.13 -14.09
N GLU A 48 22.56 13.45 -14.93
CA GLU A 48 22.78 13.84 -16.33
C GLU A 48 21.46 13.77 -17.12
N ASN A 49 20.60 12.79 -16.86
CA ASN A 49 19.30 12.68 -17.51
C ASN A 49 18.32 13.78 -17.05
N ILE A 50 18.32 14.17 -15.78
CA ILE A 50 17.56 15.35 -15.31
C ILE A 50 18.00 16.59 -16.08
N LYS A 51 19.31 16.83 -16.22
CA LYS A 51 19.83 17.97 -16.97
C LYS A 51 19.36 17.96 -18.43
N GLN A 52 19.37 16.80 -19.07
CA GLN A 52 18.88 16.65 -20.45
C GLN A 52 17.38 16.94 -20.55
N VAL A 53 16.59 16.51 -19.56
CA VAL A 53 15.15 16.80 -19.50
C VAL A 53 14.89 18.29 -19.29
N ASP A 54 15.64 18.96 -18.42
CA ASP A 54 15.54 20.42 -18.21
C ASP A 54 15.81 21.21 -19.50
N GLU A 55 16.91 20.89 -20.20
CA GLU A 55 17.24 21.48 -21.51
C GLU A 55 16.13 21.18 -22.54
N GLY A 56 15.62 19.94 -22.57
CA GLY A 56 14.53 19.54 -23.46
C GLY A 56 13.22 20.28 -23.19
N VAL A 57 12.83 20.48 -21.93
CA VAL A 57 11.63 21.24 -21.55
C VAL A 57 11.74 22.68 -22.04
N LYS A 58 12.90 23.32 -21.88
CA LYS A 58 13.16 24.68 -22.39
C LYS A 58 13.00 24.77 -23.91
N GLU A 59 13.56 23.81 -24.64
CA GLU A 59 13.44 23.75 -26.11
C GLU A 59 12.00 23.54 -26.56
N ILE A 60 11.26 22.64 -25.89
CA ILE A 60 9.86 22.33 -26.20
C ILE A 60 8.98 23.55 -25.97
N ALA A 61 9.11 24.23 -24.82
CA ALA A 61 8.35 25.42 -24.51
C ALA A 61 8.59 26.51 -25.57
N SER A 62 9.87 26.79 -25.86
CA SER A 62 10.26 27.79 -26.87
C SER A 62 9.75 27.44 -28.27
N MET A 63 9.74 26.16 -28.64
CA MET A 63 9.25 25.69 -29.94
C MET A 63 7.75 25.88 -30.08
N ILE A 64 6.98 25.56 -29.03
CA ILE A 64 5.53 25.72 -29.00
C ILE A 64 5.17 27.19 -29.07
N ASP A 65 5.78 28.04 -28.24
CA ASP A 65 5.54 29.49 -28.26
C ASP A 65 5.85 30.08 -29.65
N ASN A 66 6.98 29.70 -30.26
CA ASN A 66 7.32 30.16 -31.61
C ASN A 66 6.35 29.65 -32.70
N PHE A 67 5.85 28.42 -32.58
CA PHE A 67 4.88 27.87 -33.53
C PHE A 67 3.59 28.69 -33.56
N TYR A 68 3.13 29.16 -32.39
CA TYR A 68 1.95 30.02 -32.25
C TYR A 68 2.28 31.53 -32.33
N GLY A 69 3.48 31.89 -32.76
CA GLY A 69 3.87 33.29 -32.95
C GLY A 69 3.96 34.09 -31.65
N ASN A 70 4.22 33.44 -30.52
CA ASN A 70 4.32 34.05 -29.19
C ASN A 70 3.06 34.85 -28.81
N ASP A 71 1.87 34.32 -29.13
CA ASP A 71 0.59 34.99 -28.91
C ASP A 71 0.19 35.15 -27.42
N GLY A 72 0.95 34.53 -26.51
CA GLY A 72 0.72 34.57 -25.07
C GLY A 72 -0.52 33.78 -24.63
N LYS A 73 -1.00 32.83 -25.44
CA LYS A 73 -2.21 32.02 -25.15
C LYS A 73 -1.92 30.59 -24.74
N THR A 74 -0.65 30.17 -24.72
CA THR A 74 -0.25 28.84 -24.26
C THR A 74 -0.03 28.83 -22.74
N ALA A 75 -0.58 27.82 -22.07
CA ALA A 75 -0.28 27.49 -20.68
C ALA A 75 0.45 26.14 -20.63
N PHE A 76 1.42 26.03 -19.73
CA PHE A 76 2.23 24.83 -19.55
C PHE A 76 2.07 24.31 -18.12
N ILE A 77 1.96 22.99 -18.01
CA ILE A 77 1.90 22.26 -16.74
C ILE A 77 2.92 21.14 -16.80
N LEU A 78 3.88 21.17 -15.88
CA LEU A 78 4.88 20.14 -15.68
C LEU A 78 4.64 19.51 -14.31
N THR A 79 4.47 18.20 -14.29
CA THR A 79 4.31 17.40 -13.09
C THR A 79 4.97 16.04 -13.26
N SER A 80 5.03 15.27 -12.19
CA SER A 80 5.30 13.84 -12.23
C SER A 80 4.06 13.05 -11.76
N ASP A 81 3.93 11.82 -12.24
CA ASP A 81 2.95 10.83 -11.84
C ASP A 81 3.28 10.21 -10.47
N HIS A 82 4.56 10.05 -10.13
CA HIS A 82 5.00 9.60 -8.81
C HIS A 82 6.43 10.05 -8.49
N GLY A 83 6.78 10.04 -7.20
CA GLY A 83 8.16 10.14 -6.76
C GLY A 83 8.90 8.79 -6.83
N MET A 84 10.07 8.71 -6.22
CA MET A 84 10.88 7.50 -6.16
C MET A 84 11.69 7.47 -4.85
N THR A 85 11.84 6.28 -4.27
CA THR A 85 12.80 6.05 -3.18
C THR A 85 14.25 6.11 -3.68
N ASP A 86 15.20 6.30 -2.76
CA ASP A 86 16.65 6.24 -3.06
C ASP A 86 17.10 4.91 -3.66
N TRP A 87 16.28 3.85 -3.53
CA TRP A 87 16.51 2.54 -4.13
C TRP A 87 16.17 2.49 -5.63
N GLY A 88 15.56 3.53 -6.18
CA GLY A 88 15.00 3.45 -7.52
C GLY A 88 13.72 2.62 -7.55
N SER A 89 12.91 2.65 -6.50
CA SER A 89 11.62 1.94 -6.44
C SER A 89 10.50 2.89 -6.05
N HIS A 90 9.28 2.56 -6.47
CA HIS A 90 8.06 3.28 -6.18
C HIS A 90 6.85 2.32 -6.14
N GLY A 91 5.66 2.82 -5.76
CA GLY A 91 4.40 2.06 -5.73
C GLY A 91 3.86 1.78 -4.33
N ALA A 92 4.55 2.25 -3.28
CA ALA A 92 4.06 2.25 -1.90
C ALA A 92 3.61 3.66 -1.46
N GLY A 93 3.33 3.81 -0.17
CA GLY A 93 2.77 5.04 0.40
C GLY A 93 3.77 6.01 1.01
N HIS A 94 5.09 5.84 0.78
CA HIS A 94 6.09 6.71 1.37
C HIS A 94 6.03 8.11 0.74
N PRO A 95 6.26 9.21 1.49
CA PRO A 95 6.27 10.57 0.91
C PRO A 95 7.23 10.75 -0.27
N SER A 96 8.37 10.06 -0.29
CA SER A 96 9.29 10.11 -1.44
C SER A 96 8.69 9.54 -2.73
N GLU A 97 7.63 8.74 -2.64
CA GLU A 97 6.94 8.11 -3.76
C GLU A 97 5.65 8.85 -4.13
N THR A 98 5.04 9.57 -3.20
CA THR A 98 3.73 10.22 -3.38
C THR A 98 3.81 11.73 -3.58
N LEU A 99 4.88 12.39 -3.11
CA LEU A 99 5.11 13.81 -3.33
C LEU A 99 5.73 14.03 -4.71
N THR A 100 5.06 14.82 -5.56
CA THR A 100 5.53 15.14 -6.91
C THR A 100 5.64 16.66 -7.10
N PRO A 101 6.59 17.13 -7.93
CA PRO A 101 6.67 18.56 -8.27
C PRO A 101 5.48 18.96 -9.16
N LEU A 102 4.99 20.18 -8.99
CA LEU A 102 4.04 20.81 -9.90
C LEU A 102 4.53 22.22 -10.25
N ILE A 103 4.82 22.45 -11.53
CA ILE A 103 5.25 23.73 -12.07
C ILE A 103 4.27 24.13 -13.18
N VAL A 104 3.72 25.34 -13.08
CA VAL A 104 2.70 25.84 -14.00
C VAL A 104 3.07 27.26 -14.42
N TRP A 105 3.02 27.56 -15.72
CA TRP A 105 3.34 28.88 -16.25
C TRP A 105 2.59 29.18 -17.55
N GLY A 106 2.67 30.42 -18.03
CA GLY A 106 2.04 30.87 -19.28
C GLY A 106 0.68 31.52 -19.07
N ALA A 107 -0.18 31.43 -20.08
CA ALA A 107 -1.47 32.12 -20.15
C ALA A 107 -2.41 31.76 -19.00
N GLY A 108 -3.01 32.77 -18.37
CA GLY A 108 -4.03 32.56 -17.31
C GLY A 108 -3.49 32.05 -15.98
N VAL A 109 -2.17 31.94 -15.81
CA VAL A 109 -1.51 31.47 -14.58
C VAL A 109 -0.96 32.65 -13.77
N ASN A 110 -1.05 32.60 -12.44
CA ASN A 110 -0.46 33.60 -11.56
C ASN A 110 1.06 33.49 -11.53
N TYR A 111 1.73 34.65 -11.48
CA TYR A 111 3.15 34.69 -11.20
C TYR A 111 3.46 34.31 -9.75
N PRO A 112 4.68 33.79 -9.47
CA PRO A 112 5.12 33.47 -8.12
C PRO A 112 4.94 34.64 -7.15
N GLN A 113 4.21 34.40 -6.06
CA GLN A 113 3.93 35.41 -5.03
C GLN A 113 5.03 35.42 -3.98
N ARG A 114 5.58 36.59 -3.66
CA ARG A 114 6.56 36.72 -2.58
C ARG A 114 5.88 36.72 -1.22
N VAL A 115 6.52 36.05 -0.25
CA VAL A 115 6.09 36.00 1.15
C VAL A 115 7.28 36.27 2.07
N THR A 116 7.01 36.93 3.20
CA THR A 116 8.06 37.23 4.21
C THR A 116 8.36 36.04 5.10
N SER A 117 7.35 35.21 5.37
CA SER A 117 7.46 34.02 6.19
C SER A 117 6.34 33.04 5.84
N GLN A 118 6.66 31.76 5.85
CA GLN A 118 5.73 30.64 5.71
C GLN A 118 6.28 29.47 6.52
N PHE A 119 5.40 28.60 7.02
CA PHE A 119 5.80 27.47 7.85
C PHE A 119 5.29 26.17 7.24
N PHE A 120 6.22 25.22 7.05
CA PHE A 120 5.97 23.84 6.64
C PHE A 120 6.82 22.95 7.55
N GLU A 121 6.33 21.75 7.86
CA GLU A 121 7.05 20.80 8.74
C GLU A 121 8.27 20.17 8.05
N ASP A 122 8.29 20.16 6.72
CA ASP A 122 9.39 19.66 5.90
C ASP A 122 10.47 20.72 5.60
N ASN A 123 11.59 20.29 5.01
CA ASN A 123 12.73 21.15 4.67
C ASN A 123 12.79 21.56 3.19
N PHE A 124 11.78 21.25 2.36
CA PHE A 124 11.88 21.40 0.90
C PHE A 124 12.12 22.84 0.48
N LEU A 125 11.46 23.81 1.12
CA LEU A 125 11.64 25.23 0.81
C LEU A 125 13.10 25.69 0.96
N LYS A 126 13.78 25.20 2.00
CA LYS A 126 15.17 25.52 2.27
C LYS A 126 16.12 24.79 1.32
N GLU A 127 15.86 23.52 1.05
CA GLU A 127 16.64 22.72 0.11
C GLU A 127 16.58 23.29 -1.32
N TRP A 128 15.41 23.76 -1.73
CA TRP A 128 15.17 24.33 -3.06
C TRP A 128 15.49 25.83 -3.14
N LYS A 129 15.78 26.49 -2.01
CA LYS A 129 16.06 27.93 -1.90
C LYS A 129 14.88 28.80 -2.38
N LEU A 130 13.66 28.43 -1.98
CA LEU A 130 12.40 29.08 -2.36
C LEU A 130 11.63 29.66 -1.17
N GLU A 131 12.29 29.90 -0.03
CA GLU A 131 11.64 30.32 1.22
C GLU A 131 10.86 31.64 1.09
N ASN A 132 11.27 32.50 0.16
CA ASN A 132 10.65 33.79 -0.12
C ASN A 132 9.52 33.73 -1.16
N LEU A 133 9.22 32.56 -1.73
CA LEU A 133 8.15 32.33 -2.70
C LEU A 133 7.08 31.44 -2.09
N LYS A 134 5.81 31.86 -2.19
CA LYS A 134 4.68 31.13 -1.63
C LYS A 134 4.60 29.72 -2.19
N ARG A 135 4.69 28.71 -1.32
CA ARG A 135 4.40 27.31 -1.67
C ARG A 135 2.90 27.06 -1.67
N LEU A 136 2.45 26.30 -2.66
CA LEU A 136 1.07 25.84 -2.82
C LEU A 136 1.12 24.33 -3.02
N ASP A 137 0.56 23.59 -2.07
CA ASP A 137 0.41 22.15 -2.17
C ASP A 137 -1.00 21.83 -2.69
N VAL A 138 -1.08 20.92 -3.65
CA VAL A 138 -2.34 20.45 -4.25
C VAL A 138 -2.29 18.93 -4.39
N ASN A 139 -3.45 18.30 -4.51
CA ASN A 139 -3.51 16.88 -4.86
C ASN A 139 -3.32 16.71 -6.37
N GLN A 140 -2.77 15.57 -6.81
CA GLN A 140 -2.64 15.29 -8.25
C GLN A 140 -3.98 15.36 -8.99
N ALA A 141 -5.09 14.97 -8.32
CA ALA A 141 -6.43 15.06 -8.87
C ALA A 141 -6.86 16.51 -9.19
N ASP A 142 -6.27 17.51 -8.52
CA ASP A 142 -6.57 18.94 -8.67
C ASP A 142 -5.97 19.54 -9.96
N ILE A 143 -5.06 18.82 -10.61
CA ILE A 143 -4.45 19.25 -11.89
C ILE A 143 -5.49 19.22 -13.02
N ALA A 144 -6.37 18.21 -13.03
CA ALA A 144 -7.42 18.09 -14.04
C ALA A 144 -8.39 19.30 -14.07
N PRO A 145 -8.97 19.76 -12.93
CA PRO A 145 -9.78 20.98 -12.93
C PRO A 145 -8.95 22.24 -13.21
N LEU A 146 -7.68 22.31 -12.83
CA LEU A 146 -6.79 23.41 -13.23
C LEU A 146 -6.66 23.50 -14.75
N MET A 147 -6.32 22.39 -15.42
CA MET A 147 -6.22 22.30 -16.87
C MET A 147 -7.52 22.73 -17.55
N ALA A 148 -8.65 22.17 -17.12
CA ALA A 148 -9.95 22.47 -17.70
C ALA A 148 -10.32 23.95 -17.58
N SER A 149 -9.99 24.59 -16.46
CA SER A 149 -10.21 26.02 -16.24
C SER A 149 -9.35 26.89 -17.14
N LEU A 150 -8.08 26.51 -17.37
CA LEU A 150 -7.15 27.26 -18.21
C LEU A 150 -7.57 27.27 -19.68
N ILE A 151 -8.06 26.13 -20.20
CA ILE A 151 -8.52 26.02 -21.61
C ILE A 151 -10.01 26.32 -21.81
N GLY A 152 -10.75 26.63 -20.75
CA GLY A 152 -12.17 26.96 -20.82
C GLY A 152 -13.05 25.81 -21.33
N VAL A 153 -12.84 24.60 -20.81
CA VAL A 153 -13.70 23.43 -21.05
C VAL A 153 -14.42 23.00 -19.77
N PRO A 154 -15.53 22.25 -19.88
CA PRO A 154 -16.13 21.59 -18.73
C PRO A 154 -15.11 20.69 -18.00
N PHE A 155 -15.23 20.62 -16.67
CA PHE A 155 -14.42 19.70 -15.87
C PHE A 155 -14.64 18.24 -16.31
N PRO A 156 -13.60 17.38 -16.25
CA PRO A 156 -13.77 15.96 -16.57
C PRO A 156 -14.82 15.31 -15.68
N LEU A 157 -15.73 14.53 -16.27
CA LEU A 157 -16.94 13.99 -15.63
C LEU A 157 -16.68 13.32 -14.26
N ASN A 158 -15.60 12.55 -14.17
CA ASN A 158 -15.24 11.78 -12.96
C ASN A 158 -14.15 12.46 -12.12
N SER A 159 -13.89 13.75 -12.35
CA SER A 159 -12.90 14.49 -11.56
C SER A 159 -13.40 14.68 -10.13
N VAL A 160 -12.59 14.23 -9.17
CA VAL A 160 -12.76 14.48 -7.73
C VAL A 160 -11.82 15.59 -7.24
N GLY A 161 -11.09 16.22 -8.15
CA GLY A 161 -10.15 17.31 -7.82
C GLY A 161 -10.86 18.61 -7.47
N THR A 162 -10.26 19.35 -6.56
CA THR A 162 -10.65 20.71 -6.17
C THR A 162 -9.83 21.72 -6.95
N LEU A 163 -10.49 22.65 -7.66
CA LEU A 163 -9.81 23.66 -8.46
C LEU A 163 -8.85 24.53 -7.62
N PRO A 164 -7.53 24.52 -7.88
CA PRO A 164 -6.58 25.36 -7.13
C PRO A 164 -6.59 26.81 -7.66
N LEU A 165 -7.51 27.62 -7.12
CA LEU A 165 -7.77 29.00 -7.55
C LEU A 165 -6.57 29.94 -7.44
N GLU A 166 -5.62 29.59 -6.57
CA GLU A 166 -4.39 30.32 -6.33
C GLU A 166 -3.46 30.29 -7.55
N TYR A 167 -3.56 29.27 -8.42
CA TYR A 167 -2.83 29.21 -9.68
C TYR A 167 -3.44 30.09 -10.78
N LEU A 168 -4.73 30.45 -10.70
CA LEU A 168 -5.41 31.17 -11.78
C LEU A 168 -5.20 32.68 -11.68
N ASN A 169 -4.73 33.30 -12.75
CA ASN A 169 -4.72 34.74 -12.94
C ASN A 169 -5.98 35.18 -13.69
N SER A 170 -7.10 35.26 -12.96
CA SER A 170 -8.42 35.57 -13.51
C SER A 170 -9.27 36.38 -12.53
N SER A 171 -10.40 36.91 -13.01
CA SER A 171 -11.30 37.72 -12.18
C SER A 171 -11.92 36.91 -11.04
N ALA A 172 -12.21 37.57 -9.92
CA ALA A 172 -12.88 36.94 -8.78
C ALA A 172 -14.22 36.29 -9.18
N HIS A 173 -14.96 36.91 -10.11
CA HIS A 173 -16.17 36.34 -10.69
C HIS A 173 -15.92 35.01 -11.40
N PHE A 174 -14.91 34.93 -12.28
CA PHE A 174 -14.56 33.69 -12.98
C PHE A 174 -14.16 32.60 -11.97
N LYS A 175 -13.33 32.94 -10.98
CA LYS A 175 -12.93 32.02 -9.92
C LYS A 175 -14.13 31.46 -9.15
N ALA A 176 -15.09 32.32 -8.79
CA ALA A 176 -16.29 31.91 -8.08
C ALA A 176 -17.20 31.00 -8.92
N GLU A 177 -17.44 31.34 -10.20
CA GLU A 177 -18.25 30.53 -11.12
C GLU A 177 -17.60 29.16 -11.44
N SER A 178 -16.29 29.13 -11.68
CA SER A 178 -15.56 27.88 -11.90
C SER A 178 -15.56 27.01 -10.65
N MET A 179 -15.35 27.60 -9.47
CA MET A 179 -15.41 26.87 -8.20
C MET A 179 -16.82 26.35 -7.90
N PHE A 180 -17.87 27.11 -8.22
CA PHE A 180 -19.25 26.62 -8.12
C PHE A 180 -19.51 25.44 -9.06
N THR A 181 -19.04 25.53 -10.31
CA THR A 181 -19.19 24.45 -11.29
C THR A 181 -18.45 23.18 -10.83
N ASN A 182 -17.27 23.33 -10.23
CA ASN A 182 -16.52 22.21 -9.65
C ASN A 182 -17.28 21.57 -8.48
N ALA A 183 -17.84 22.40 -7.59
CA ALA A 183 -18.64 21.93 -6.47
C ALA A 183 -19.91 21.19 -6.91
N VAL A 184 -20.63 21.71 -7.91
CA VAL A 184 -21.80 21.04 -8.48
C VAL A 184 -21.42 19.70 -9.09
N GLN A 185 -20.33 19.62 -9.86
CA GLN A 185 -19.90 18.34 -10.44
C GLN A 185 -19.62 17.27 -9.38
N ILE A 186 -18.86 17.60 -8.32
CA ILE A 186 -18.54 16.65 -7.26
C ILE A 186 -19.81 16.27 -6.49
N LEU A 187 -20.72 17.23 -6.27
CA LEU A 187 -22.03 16.95 -5.67
C LEU A 187 -22.87 15.98 -6.53
N GLU A 188 -22.86 16.10 -7.86
CA GLU A 188 -23.57 15.15 -8.73
C GLU A 188 -22.98 13.74 -8.65
N GLN A 189 -21.65 13.61 -8.56
CA GLN A 189 -21.01 12.31 -8.30
C GLN A 189 -21.47 11.71 -6.96
N PHE A 190 -21.52 12.53 -5.90
CA PHE A 190 -22.05 12.12 -4.59
C PHE A 190 -23.49 11.63 -4.70
N LYS A 191 -24.37 12.36 -5.39
CA LYS A 191 -25.79 11.99 -5.57
C LYS A 191 -25.94 10.68 -6.33
N VAL A 192 -25.21 10.51 -7.44
CA VAL A 192 -25.23 9.27 -8.22
C VAL A 192 -24.79 8.10 -7.35
N LYS A 193 -23.69 8.25 -6.59
CA LYS A 193 -23.19 7.18 -5.72
C LYS A 193 -24.16 6.84 -4.58
N MET A 194 -24.78 7.86 -3.99
CA MET A 194 -25.84 7.69 -2.98
C MET A 194 -27.02 6.90 -3.55
N SER A 195 -27.51 7.28 -4.72
CA SER A 195 -28.65 6.62 -5.38
C SER A 195 -28.32 5.16 -5.72
N GLN A 196 -27.16 4.89 -6.31
CA GLN A 196 -26.69 3.52 -6.58
C GLN A 196 -26.71 2.67 -5.30
N LYS A 197 -26.22 3.23 -4.18
CA LYS A 197 -26.20 2.49 -2.92
C LYS A 197 -27.60 2.32 -2.33
N LYS A 198 -28.46 3.32 -2.44
CA LYS A 198 -29.85 3.28 -1.98
C LYS A 198 -30.69 2.26 -2.75
N GLU A 199 -30.48 2.11 -4.05
CA GLU A 199 -31.20 1.15 -4.91
C GLU A 199 -30.81 -0.30 -4.65
N THR A 200 -29.53 -0.53 -4.29
CA THR A 200 -28.98 -1.86 -4.01
C THR A 200 -29.12 -2.27 -2.53
N THR A 201 -29.53 -1.36 -1.65
CA THR A 201 -29.70 -1.64 -0.23
C THR A 201 -31.18 -1.69 0.13
N LEU A 202 -31.58 -2.64 0.96
CA LEU A 202 -32.95 -2.68 1.48
C LEU A 202 -33.29 -1.36 2.19
N SER A 203 -34.47 -0.80 1.93
CA SER A 203 -34.84 0.55 2.36
C SER A 203 -34.71 0.79 3.87
N PHE A 204 -34.95 -0.24 4.70
CA PHE A 204 -34.83 -0.16 6.16
C PHE A 204 -33.38 -0.32 6.68
N LEU A 205 -32.44 -0.75 5.84
CA LEU A 205 -31.00 -0.85 6.15
C LEU A 205 -30.19 0.31 5.58
N PHE A 206 -30.78 1.12 4.72
CA PHE A 206 -30.10 2.27 4.12
C PHE A 206 -29.97 3.43 5.12
N ALA A 207 -28.74 3.86 5.35
CA ALA A 207 -28.37 4.98 6.19
C ALA A 207 -27.80 6.10 5.30
N PRO A 208 -28.49 7.26 5.18
CA PRO A 208 -27.97 8.36 4.39
C PRO A 208 -26.82 9.08 5.10
N PHE A 209 -25.94 9.68 4.31
CA PHE A 209 -24.89 10.57 4.82
C PHE A 209 -25.50 11.86 5.37
N LYS A 210 -25.69 11.90 6.70
CA LYS A 210 -26.40 12.98 7.41
C LYS A 210 -25.87 14.40 7.15
N PRO A 211 -24.56 14.66 7.09
CA PRO A 211 -24.04 16.02 6.91
C PRO A 211 -24.47 16.70 5.60
N LEU A 212 -24.81 15.93 4.56
CA LEU A 212 -25.18 16.45 3.24
C LEU A 212 -26.56 15.93 2.80
N SER A 213 -27.57 16.15 3.65
CA SER A 213 -28.97 15.84 3.34
C SER A 213 -29.49 16.57 2.09
N ASP A 214 -30.53 16.05 1.45
CA ASP A 214 -31.12 16.68 0.25
C ASP A 214 -31.52 18.14 0.47
N SER A 215 -32.08 18.47 1.64
CA SER A 215 -32.39 19.85 2.03
C SER A 215 -31.15 20.72 2.19
N GLU A 216 -30.07 20.16 2.73
CA GLU A 216 -28.82 20.92 2.93
C GLU A 216 -28.10 21.16 1.60
N GLN A 217 -28.12 20.19 0.69
CA GLN A 217 -27.63 20.35 -0.68
C GLN A 217 -28.33 21.54 -1.37
N ILE A 218 -29.66 21.59 -1.32
CA ILE A 218 -30.46 22.68 -1.93
C ILE A 218 -30.14 24.02 -1.26
N ASN A 219 -30.02 24.04 0.07
CA ASN A 219 -29.70 25.24 0.84
C ASN A 219 -28.33 25.82 0.46
N LEU A 220 -27.29 24.98 0.46
CA LEU A 220 -25.93 25.37 0.09
C LEU A 220 -25.87 25.92 -1.35
N LEU A 221 -26.45 25.19 -2.31
CA LEU A 221 -26.46 25.62 -3.72
C LEU A 221 -27.15 26.98 -3.90
N LYS A 222 -28.32 27.16 -3.26
CA LYS A 222 -29.05 28.44 -3.31
C LYS A 222 -28.24 29.58 -2.70
N LYS A 223 -27.61 29.34 -1.54
CA LYS A 223 -26.81 30.34 -0.84
C LYS A 223 -25.57 30.75 -1.63
N ILE A 224 -24.87 29.80 -2.25
CA ILE A 224 -23.72 30.10 -3.11
C ILE A 224 -24.17 30.95 -4.29
N ARG A 225 -25.25 30.58 -4.99
CA ARG A 225 -25.76 31.35 -6.11
C ARG A 225 -26.16 32.77 -5.72
N LEU A 226 -26.76 32.97 -4.55
CA LEU A 226 -27.07 34.30 -4.02
C LEU A 226 -25.80 35.12 -3.74
N TYR A 227 -24.75 34.52 -3.18
CA TYR A 227 -23.48 35.22 -2.95
C TYR A 227 -22.80 35.66 -4.24
N ILE A 228 -22.79 34.81 -5.28
CA ILE A 228 -22.24 35.18 -6.58
C ILE A 228 -23.03 36.35 -7.19
N GLN A 229 -24.37 36.31 -7.14
CA GLN A 229 -25.22 37.42 -7.62
C GLN A 229 -25.00 38.73 -6.86
N GLN A 230 -24.69 38.64 -5.56
CA GLN A 230 -24.35 39.78 -4.71
C GLN A 230 -22.89 40.23 -4.84
N GLN A 231 -22.10 39.61 -5.73
CA GLN A 231 -20.66 39.85 -5.91
C GLN A 231 -19.81 39.56 -4.67
N LYS A 232 -20.32 38.73 -3.76
CA LYS A 232 -19.60 38.22 -2.57
C LYS A 232 -18.81 36.96 -2.93
N TYR A 233 -17.77 37.15 -3.75
CA TYR A 233 -17.06 36.04 -4.38
C TYR A 233 -16.25 35.20 -3.41
N ASP A 234 -15.62 35.80 -2.40
CA ASP A 234 -14.80 35.08 -1.43
C ASP A 234 -15.67 34.18 -0.54
N GLU A 235 -16.83 34.66 -0.12
CA GLU A 235 -17.81 33.88 0.64
C GLU A 235 -18.42 32.76 -0.20
N ALA A 236 -18.67 33.01 -1.49
CA ALA A 236 -19.11 31.98 -2.44
C ALA A 236 -18.06 30.88 -2.58
N VAL A 237 -16.80 31.24 -2.81
CA VAL A 237 -15.67 30.29 -2.94
C VAL A 237 -15.49 29.47 -1.67
N SER A 238 -15.54 30.11 -0.49
CA SER A 238 -15.42 29.42 0.80
C SER A 238 -16.53 28.39 0.99
N LEU A 239 -17.77 28.75 0.64
CA LEU A 239 -18.92 27.85 0.76
C LEU A 239 -18.86 26.71 -0.29
N CYS A 240 -18.35 26.96 -1.50
CA CYS A 240 -18.07 25.92 -2.47
C CYS A 240 -17.03 24.91 -1.96
N LYS A 241 -15.90 25.38 -1.39
CA LYS A 241 -14.88 24.49 -0.79
C LYS A 241 -15.49 23.63 0.31
N THR A 242 -16.39 24.19 1.12
CA THR A 242 -17.14 23.44 2.15
C THR A 242 -18.03 22.36 1.52
N LEU A 243 -18.78 22.70 0.48
CA LEU A 243 -19.64 21.75 -0.24
C LEU A 243 -18.82 20.62 -0.90
N ILE A 244 -17.68 20.96 -1.52
CA ILE A 244 -16.76 19.97 -2.11
C ILE A 244 -16.28 19.00 -1.04
N ASN A 245 -15.79 19.50 0.10
CA ASN A 245 -15.31 18.65 1.19
C ASN A 245 -16.41 17.71 1.70
N LEU A 246 -17.62 18.22 1.95
CA LEU A 246 -18.76 17.39 2.37
C LEU A 246 -19.15 16.34 1.32
N ALA A 247 -19.11 16.70 0.05
CA ALA A 247 -19.44 15.78 -1.04
C ALA A 247 -18.36 14.69 -1.21
N LEU A 248 -17.08 15.02 -1.05
CA LEU A 248 -15.97 14.06 -1.07
C LEU A 248 -16.00 13.12 0.14
N GLU A 249 -16.28 13.63 1.33
CA GLU A 249 -16.52 12.81 2.53
C GLU A 249 -17.71 11.86 2.33
N GLY A 250 -18.81 12.37 1.76
CA GLY A 250 -19.98 11.58 1.42
C GLY A 250 -19.69 10.51 0.36
N LEU A 251 -18.88 10.81 -0.65
CA LEU A 251 -18.40 9.84 -1.64
C LEU A 251 -17.58 8.74 -0.97
N SER A 252 -16.67 9.09 -0.08
CA SER A 252 -15.87 8.13 0.69
C SER A 252 -16.76 7.24 1.57
N TYR A 253 -17.77 7.83 2.23
CA TYR A 253 -18.77 7.12 3.00
C TYR A 253 -19.50 6.05 2.17
N TYR A 254 -19.99 6.41 0.98
CA TYR A 254 -20.69 5.44 0.12
C TYR A 254 -19.75 4.46 -0.60
N HIS A 255 -18.49 4.82 -0.86
CA HIS A 255 -17.48 3.89 -1.37
C HIS A 255 -17.11 2.82 -0.33
N THR A 256 -17.09 3.19 0.95
CA THR A 256 -16.71 2.30 2.05
C THR A 256 -17.92 1.80 2.85
N TYR A 257 -19.13 1.97 2.33
CA TYR A 257 -20.39 1.72 3.05
C TYR A 257 -20.48 0.28 3.60
N ASP A 258 -20.09 -0.71 2.80
CA ASP A 258 -20.16 -2.12 3.17
C ASP A 258 -18.92 -2.62 3.92
N ARG A 259 -17.95 -1.74 4.21
CA ARG A 259 -16.65 -2.11 4.80
C ARG A 259 -16.82 -2.85 6.13
N LEU A 260 -17.71 -2.37 7.01
CA LEU A 260 -17.97 -3.03 8.29
C LEU A 260 -18.62 -4.41 8.09
N PHE A 261 -19.64 -4.48 7.22
CA PHE A 261 -20.35 -5.73 6.94
C PHE A 261 -19.42 -6.80 6.36
N LEU A 262 -18.67 -6.47 5.31
CA LEU A 262 -17.68 -7.38 4.72
C LEU A 262 -16.54 -7.68 5.68
N GLY A 263 -16.08 -6.67 6.44
CA GLY A 263 -15.03 -6.83 7.45
C GLY A 263 -15.40 -7.85 8.52
N LEU A 264 -16.64 -7.80 9.02
CA LEU A 264 -17.16 -8.78 9.98
C LEU A 264 -17.25 -10.19 9.37
N SER A 265 -17.75 -10.32 8.14
CA SER A 265 -17.81 -11.62 7.44
C SER A 265 -16.43 -12.24 7.24
N ILE A 266 -15.45 -11.44 6.80
CA ILE A 266 -14.06 -11.88 6.62
C ILE A 266 -13.44 -12.26 7.98
N ALA A 267 -13.64 -11.44 9.01
CA ALA A 267 -13.16 -11.73 10.36
C ALA A 267 -13.75 -13.03 10.91
N LEU A 268 -15.05 -13.27 10.73
CA LEU A 268 -15.70 -14.53 11.09
C LEU A 268 -15.09 -15.72 10.32
N GLY A 269 -14.74 -15.54 9.05
CA GLY A 269 -14.04 -16.55 8.26
C GLY A 269 -12.67 -16.90 8.84
N PHE A 270 -11.85 -15.89 9.15
CA PHE A 270 -10.52 -16.10 9.75
C PHE A 270 -10.60 -16.71 11.14
N VAL A 271 -11.46 -16.18 12.02
CA VAL A 271 -11.65 -16.72 13.37
C VAL A 271 -12.11 -18.18 13.31
N GLY A 272 -13.08 -18.49 12.43
CA GLY A 272 -13.55 -19.86 12.23
C GLY A 272 -12.43 -20.77 11.71
N TRP A 273 -11.63 -20.30 10.76
CA TRP A 273 -10.54 -21.09 10.19
C TRP A 273 -9.46 -21.40 11.22
N THR A 274 -9.02 -20.38 11.96
CA THR A 274 -8.06 -20.53 13.06
C THR A 274 -8.61 -21.47 14.13
N ALA A 275 -9.87 -21.32 14.53
CA ALA A 275 -10.51 -22.23 15.48
C ALA A 275 -10.51 -23.68 14.96
N TYR A 276 -10.86 -23.90 13.69
CA TYR A 276 -10.85 -25.23 13.09
C TYR A 276 -9.44 -25.85 13.09
N VAL A 277 -8.43 -25.08 12.69
CA VAL A 277 -7.02 -25.54 12.70
C VAL A 277 -6.58 -25.90 14.12
N ILE A 278 -6.91 -25.07 15.13
CA ILE A 278 -6.62 -25.37 16.53
C ILE A 278 -7.28 -26.68 16.96
N LEU A 279 -8.56 -26.89 16.61
CA LEU A 279 -9.28 -28.11 16.96
C LEU A 279 -8.68 -29.35 16.31
N VAL A 280 -8.26 -29.24 15.04
CA VAL A 280 -7.54 -30.31 14.36
C VAL A 280 -6.21 -30.60 15.06
N ILE A 281 -5.41 -29.58 15.38
CA ILE A 281 -4.14 -29.77 16.08
C ILE A 281 -4.35 -30.45 17.45
N ILE A 282 -5.33 -30.00 18.22
CA ILE A 282 -5.67 -30.60 19.52
C ILE A 282 -6.06 -32.06 19.34
N LYS A 283 -6.98 -32.35 18.43
CA LYS A 283 -7.46 -33.71 18.17
C LYS A 283 -6.36 -34.66 17.68
N THR A 284 -5.40 -34.17 16.91
CA THR A 284 -4.39 -35.00 16.24
C THR A 284 -3.11 -35.14 17.07
N HIS A 285 -2.72 -34.10 17.81
CA HIS A 285 -1.42 -34.02 18.47
C HIS A 285 -1.50 -33.97 20.00
N THR A 286 -2.70 -33.93 20.60
CA THR A 286 -2.85 -33.98 22.06
C THR A 286 -3.59 -35.24 22.50
N ASN A 287 -3.30 -35.71 23.70
CA ASN A 287 -4.00 -36.86 24.30
C ASN A 287 -5.34 -36.45 24.95
N LEU A 288 -5.79 -35.20 24.78
CA LEU A 288 -6.93 -34.62 25.48
C LEU A 288 -8.29 -35.18 25.04
N THR A 289 -8.38 -35.78 23.85
CA THR A 289 -9.63 -36.22 23.22
C THR A 289 -9.85 -37.74 23.22
N LYS A 290 -9.12 -38.49 24.05
CA LYS A 290 -9.15 -39.98 24.06
C LYS A 290 -10.49 -40.58 24.52
N THR A 291 -11.40 -39.78 25.06
CA THR A 291 -12.68 -40.24 25.64
C THR A 291 -13.88 -40.14 24.71
N VAL A 292 -13.74 -39.57 23.49
CA VAL A 292 -14.87 -39.44 22.56
C VAL A 292 -15.12 -40.77 21.83
N PRO A 293 -16.25 -41.47 22.06
CA PRO A 293 -16.59 -42.64 21.27
C PRO A 293 -16.76 -42.22 19.80
N ALA A 294 -16.21 -43.02 18.88
CA ALA A 294 -16.33 -42.85 17.44
C ALA A 294 -17.76 -43.14 16.93
N ASN A 295 -18.78 -42.50 17.51
CA ASN A 295 -20.17 -42.72 17.14
C ASN A 295 -20.51 -41.86 15.91
N LYS A 296 -20.30 -42.46 14.74
CA LYS A 296 -20.43 -41.89 13.40
C LYS A 296 -21.88 -41.71 12.95
N LYS A 297 -22.69 -40.90 13.65
CA LYS A 297 -23.85 -40.28 12.98
C LYS A 297 -23.44 -38.87 12.57
N LYS A 298 -23.26 -38.67 11.25
CA LYS A 298 -23.16 -37.31 10.69
C LYS A 298 -24.41 -36.56 11.18
N PRO A 299 -24.29 -35.44 11.90
CA PRO A 299 -25.46 -34.74 12.40
C PRO A 299 -26.18 -34.09 11.21
N THR A 300 -27.10 -34.83 10.60
CA THR A 300 -27.81 -34.43 9.39
C THR A 300 -28.56 -33.10 9.59
N VAL A 301 -29.09 -32.89 10.79
CA VAL A 301 -29.73 -31.63 11.21
C VAL A 301 -28.76 -30.45 11.17
N LEU A 302 -27.52 -30.64 11.61
CA LEU A 302 -26.49 -29.60 11.59
C LEU A 302 -26.13 -29.20 10.15
N PHE A 303 -25.97 -30.19 9.28
CA PHE A 303 -25.70 -29.96 7.87
C PHE A 303 -26.82 -29.15 7.20
N TYR A 304 -28.08 -29.56 7.38
CA TYR A 304 -29.22 -28.82 6.84
C TYR A 304 -29.33 -27.41 7.45
N GLY A 305 -29.04 -27.23 8.74
CA GLY A 305 -29.03 -25.91 9.38
C GLY A 305 -28.02 -24.94 8.74
N PHE A 306 -26.77 -25.37 8.54
CA PHE A 306 -25.75 -24.55 7.89
C PHE A 306 -26.03 -24.36 6.38
N ALA A 307 -26.57 -25.37 5.70
CA ALA A 307 -27.00 -25.23 4.30
C ALA A 307 -28.13 -24.20 4.17
N SER A 308 -29.13 -24.24 5.04
CA SER A 308 -30.20 -23.24 5.11
C SER A 308 -29.66 -21.84 5.42
N ALA A 309 -28.73 -21.70 6.37
CA ALA A 309 -28.08 -20.42 6.66
C ALA A 309 -27.34 -19.87 5.43
N GLY A 310 -26.59 -20.72 4.71
CA GLY A 310 -25.94 -20.35 3.45
C GLY A 310 -26.93 -19.91 2.38
N MET A 311 -28.06 -20.60 2.24
CA MET A 311 -29.13 -20.21 1.31
C MET A 311 -29.77 -18.88 1.69
N ILE A 312 -30.00 -18.62 2.98
CA ILE A 312 -30.52 -17.34 3.47
C ILE A 312 -29.54 -16.20 3.16
N ILE A 313 -28.24 -16.40 3.40
CA ILE A 313 -27.20 -15.41 3.07
C ILE A 313 -27.17 -15.16 1.55
N ALA A 314 -27.16 -16.22 0.74
CA ALA A 314 -27.17 -16.09 -0.71
C ALA A 314 -28.41 -15.34 -1.22
N PHE A 315 -29.59 -15.63 -0.65
CA PHE A 315 -30.83 -14.95 -0.99
C PHE A 315 -30.83 -13.48 -0.55
N PHE A 316 -30.29 -13.17 0.63
CA PHE A 316 -30.11 -11.81 1.12
C PHE A 316 -29.19 -10.97 0.22
N LEU A 317 -28.10 -11.56 -0.26
CA LEU A 317 -27.19 -10.92 -1.22
C LEU A 317 -27.82 -10.76 -2.61
N LEU A 318 -28.65 -11.72 -3.02
CA LEU A 318 -29.37 -11.68 -4.29
C LEU A 318 -30.40 -10.54 -4.32
N ILE A 319 -31.18 -10.39 -3.25
CA ILE A 319 -32.15 -9.29 -3.12
C ILE A 319 -31.47 -7.92 -3.20
N GLN A 320 -30.28 -7.79 -2.64
CA GLN A 320 -29.49 -6.55 -2.66
C GLN A 320 -28.58 -6.42 -3.89
N THR A 321 -28.76 -7.29 -4.89
CA THR A 321 -28.02 -7.27 -6.17
C THR A 321 -26.50 -7.13 -5.99
N CYS A 322 -25.96 -7.73 -4.93
CA CYS A 322 -24.55 -7.58 -4.57
C CYS A 322 -23.64 -8.20 -5.63
N PRO A 323 -22.43 -7.66 -5.85
CA PRO A 323 -21.44 -8.25 -6.75
C PRO A 323 -21.10 -9.69 -6.35
N TRP A 324 -20.70 -10.52 -7.31
CA TRP A 324 -20.38 -11.94 -7.07
C TRP A 324 -19.29 -12.15 -5.99
N THR A 325 -18.37 -11.20 -5.83
CA THR A 325 -17.33 -11.24 -4.80
C THR A 325 -17.90 -11.26 -3.38
N TYR A 326 -19.07 -10.66 -3.14
CA TYR A 326 -19.72 -10.65 -1.83
C TYR A 326 -20.16 -12.05 -1.41
N TYR A 327 -20.58 -12.88 -2.37
CA TYR A 327 -20.95 -14.27 -2.11
C TYR A 327 -19.76 -15.07 -1.63
N VAL A 328 -18.57 -14.86 -2.22
CA VAL A 328 -17.33 -15.52 -1.77
C VAL A 328 -17.06 -15.16 -0.30
N TYR A 329 -17.07 -13.87 0.04
CA TYR A 329 -16.75 -13.42 1.40
C TYR A 329 -17.80 -13.82 2.44
N CYS A 330 -19.09 -13.74 2.11
CA CYS A 330 -20.16 -13.99 3.08
C CYS A 330 -20.52 -15.48 3.21
N LEU A 331 -20.30 -16.30 2.18
CA LEU A 331 -20.56 -17.74 2.25
C LEU A 331 -19.38 -18.53 2.81
N LEU A 332 -18.13 -18.06 2.67
CA LEU A 332 -16.94 -18.77 3.19
C LEU A 332 -17.02 -19.11 4.70
N PRO A 333 -17.54 -18.24 5.59
CA PRO A 333 -17.69 -18.59 7.00
C PRO A 333 -18.61 -19.78 7.24
N VAL A 334 -19.60 -20.04 6.38
CA VAL A 334 -20.61 -21.10 6.57
C VAL A 334 -19.99 -22.51 6.64
N PRO A 335 -19.25 -23.00 5.63
CA PRO A 335 -18.62 -24.32 5.70
C PRO A 335 -17.51 -24.38 6.75
N VAL A 336 -16.81 -23.27 7.01
CA VAL A 336 -15.74 -23.20 8.02
C VAL A 336 -16.33 -23.40 9.42
N TRP A 337 -17.37 -22.65 9.77
CA TRP A 337 -18.04 -22.80 11.07
C TRP A 337 -18.80 -24.12 11.18
N TYR A 338 -19.33 -24.68 10.09
CA TYR A 338 -19.83 -26.05 10.09
C TYR A 338 -18.73 -27.05 10.50
N ALA A 339 -17.50 -26.89 9.99
CA ALA A 339 -16.37 -27.74 10.36
C ALA A 339 -15.97 -27.57 11.84
N VAL A 340 -15.97 -26.34 12.36
CA VAL A 340 -15.73 -26.06 13.79
C VAL A 340 -16.81 -26.72 14.67
N VAL A 341 -18.08 -26.51 14.35
CA VAL A 341 -19.21 -27.00 15.15
C VAL A 341 -19.32 -28.53 15.14
N ARG A 342 -18.87 -29.19 14.07
CA ARG A 342 -18.74 -30.65 14.04
C ARG A 342 -17.75 -31.19 15.07
N GLU A 343 -16.79 -30.38 15.50
CA GLU A 343 -15.79 -30.72 16.50
C GLU A 343 -16.17 -30.18 17.90
N ILE A 344 -17.45 -29.84 18.14
CA ILE A 344 -17.96 -29.48 19.49
C ILE A 344 -17.54 -30.46 20.59
N PRO A 345 -17.53 -31.80 20.39
CA PRO A 345 -17.07 -32.72 21.43
C PRO A 345 -15.62 -32.44 21.86
N VAL A 346 -14.73 -32.08 20.92
CA VAL A 346 -13.34 -31.68 21.22
C VAL A 346 -13.31 -30.38 22.02
N ILE A 347 -14.19 -29.43 21.69
CA ILE A 347 -14.33 -28.18 22.46
C ILE A 347 -14.80 -28.48 23.90
N GLN A 348 -15.77 -29.37 24.08
CA GLN A 348 -16.28 -29.75 25.40
C GLN A 348 -15.20 -30.42 26.26
N ASP A 349 -14.44 -31.35 25.67
CA ASP A 349 -13.29 -31.98 26.33
C ASP A 349 -12.20 -30.95 26.66
N LEU A 350 -11.94 -29.99 25.76
CA LEU A 350 -11.00 -28.91 26.02
C LEU A 350 -11.45 -28.02 27.18
N VAL A 351 -12.71 -27.59 27.20
CA VAL A 351 -13.26 -26.72 28.24
C VAL A 351 -13.24 -27.41 29.61
N THR A 352 -13.62 -28.69 29.68
CA THR A 352 -13.56 -29.45 30.94
C THR A 352 -12.14 -29.60 31.46
N ASN A 353 -11.16 -29.85 30.58
CA ASN A 353 -9.74 -29.87 30.93
C ASN A 353 -9.19 -28.48 31.32
N VAL A 354 -9.64 -27.40 30.69
CA VAL A 354 -9.21 -26.04 31.04
C VAL A 354 -9.79 -25.61 32.39
N LEU A 355 -11.04 -25.97 32.68
CA LEU A 355 -11.69 -25.68 33.96
C LEU A 355 -11.09 -26.47 35.13
N SER A 356 -10.40 -27.59 34.87
CA SER A 356 -9.68 -28.36 35.90
C SER A 356 -8.27 -27.83 36.18
N LEU A 357 -7.77 -26.86 35.39
CA LEU A 357 -6.48 -26.22 35.63
C LEU A 357 -6.55 -25.21 36.77
N HIS A 358 -5.43 -25.04 37.50
CA HIS A 358 -5.32 -24.01 38.52
C HIS A 358 -5.45 -22.60 37.91
N ILE A 359 -6.52 -21.89 38.28
CA ILE A 359 -6.90 -20.56 37.77
C ILE A 359 -5.72 -19.56 37.75
N GLY A 360 -4.88 -19.56 38.78
CA GLY A 360 -3.73 -18.66 38.86
C GLY A 360 -2.66 -18.90 37.78
N GLN A 361 -2.40 -20.18 37.42
CA GLN A 361 -1.45 -20.52 36.36
C GLN A 361 -2.01 -20.21 34.97
N SER A 362 -3.32 -20.45 34.77
CA SER A 362 -4.02 -20.13 33.53
C SER A 362 -4.09 -18.62 33.27
N ILE A 363 -4.36 -17.81 34.29
CA ILE A 363 -4.33 -16.34 34.18
C ILE A 363 -2.91 -15.84 33.87
N GLY A 364 -1.90 -16.38 34.56
CA GLY A 364 -0.49 -16.03 34.30
C GLY A 364 -0.08 -16.34 32.85
N PHE A 365 -0.45 -17.50 32.34
CA PHE A 365 -0.18 -17.88 30.95
C PHE A 365 -0.90 -16.97 29.94
N LEU A 366 -2.19 -16.69 30.16
CA LEU A 366 -2.95 -15.76 29.32
C LEU A 366 -2.34 -14.36 29.30
N LEU A 367 -1.89 -13.85 30.45
CA LEU A 367 -1.21 -12.56 30.54
C LEU A 367 0.09 -12.54 29.72
N VAL A 368 0.89 -13.60 29.78
CA VAL A 368 2.12 -13.73 28.98
C VAL A 368 1.79 -13.78 27.48
N CYS A 369 0.77 -14.52 27.08
CA CYS A 369 0.33 -14.58 25.68
C CYS A 369 -0.16 -13.23 25.16
N VAL A 370 -1.00 -12.53 25.94
CA VAL A 370 -1.48 -11.19 25.59
C VAL A 370 -0.32 -10.22 25.49
N LEU A 371 0.59 -10.21 26.46
CA LEU A 371 1.78 -9.36 26.43
C LEU A 371 2.69 -9.67 25.23
N GLY A 372 2.83 -10.95 24.86
CA GLY A 372 3.56 -11.37 23.66
C GLY A 372 2.91 -10.85 22.38
N ILE A 373 1.58 -10.95 22.26
CA ILE A 373 0.82 -10.42 21.11
C ILE A 373 0.95 -8.89 21.06
N GLU A 374 0.80 -8.19 22.18
CA GLU A 374 0.95 -6.73 22.25
C GLU A 374 2.36 -6.29 21.83
N ILE A 375 3.42 -6.99 22.24
CA ILE A 375 4.80 -6.72 21.77
C ILE A 375 4.91 -6.91 20.25
N LEU A 376 4.28 -7.96 19.70
CA LEU A 376 4.26 -8.19 18.25
C LEU A 376 3.49 -7.09 17.52
N VAL A 377 2.32 -6.67 18.03
CA VAL A 377 1.55 -5.55 17.46
C VAL A 377 2.36 -4.25 17.55
N PHE A 378 2.94 -3.96 18.70
CA PHE A 378 3.80 -2.79 18.91
C PHE A 378 5.01 -2.80 17.97
N SER A 379 5.51 -3.99 17.59
CA SER A 379 6.63 -4.11 16.65
C SER A 379 6.33 -3.65 15.21
N PHE A 380 5.06 -3.58 14.81
CA PHE A 380 4.68 -2.98 13.52
C PHE A 380 4.97 -1.48 13.49
N PHE A 381 4.94 -0.82 14.65
CA PHE A 381 5.27 0.60 14.79
C PHE A 381 6.76 0.79 15.15
N TYR A 382 7.27 -0.03 16.06
CA TYR A 382 8.63 0.06 16.58
C TYR A 382 9.33 -1.30 16.56
N ARG A 383 10.09 -1.58 15.49
CA ARG A 383 10.83 -2.84 15.34
C ARG A 383 11.76 -3.19 16.50
N SER A 384 12.31 -2.18 17.18
CA SER A 384 13.12 -2.36 18.39
C SER A 384 12.38 -3.10 19.52
N ALA A 385 11.05 -3.16 19.51
CA ALA A 385 10.27 -3.98 20.44
C ALA A 385 10.63 -5.47 20.34
N LEU A 386 10.93 -5.98 19.14
CA LEU A 386 11.35 -7.38 18.94
C LEU A 386 12.69 -7.67 19.59
N THR A 387 13.60 -6.69 19.64
CA THR A 387 14.86 -6.80 20.39
C THR A 387 14.59 -7.07 21.86
N VAL A 388 13.67 -6.32 22.48
CA VAL A 388 13.28 -6.52 23.88
C VAL A 388 12.69 -7.92 24.07
N GLY A 389 11.77 -8.34 23.19
CA GLY A 389 11.19 -9.68 23.24
C GLY A 389 12.24 -10.80 23.13
N LEU A 390 13.21 -10.66 22.22
CA LEU A 390 14.30 -11.62 22.03
C LEU A 390 15.25 -11.67 23.23
N LEU A 391 15.52 -10.55 23.90
CA LEU A 391 16.33 -10.51 25.12
C LEU A 391 15.62 -11.19 26.29
N VAL A 392 14.30 -10.98 26.44
CA VAL A 392 13.49 -11.72 27.42
C VAL A 392 13.55 -13.23 27.14
N PHE A 393 13.42 -13.62 25.87
CA PHE A 393 13.50 -15.01 25.43
C PHE A 393 14.90 -15.63 25.61
N ALA A 394 15.96 -14.82 25.52
CA ALA A 394 17.32 -15.23 25.82
C ALA A 394 17.50 -15.64 27.29
N GLY A 395 16.79 -14.98 28.22
CA GLY A 395 16.84 -15.28 29.64
C GLY A 395 16.12 -16.57 30.06
N TRP A 396 15.23 -17.10 29.21
CA TRP A 396 14.37 -18.25 29.54
C TRP A 396 15.12 -19.51 30.02
N PRO A 397 16.23 -19.96 29.39
CA PRO A 397 16.95 -21.14 29.87
C PRO A 397 17.66 -20.93 31.20
N VAL A 398 17.99 -19.69 31.55
CA VAL A 398 18.72 -19.33 32.80
C VAL A 398 17.80 -19.40 34.01
N ILE A 399 16.54 -19.02 33.84
CA ILE A 399 15.51 -19.03 34.90
C ILE A 399 14.82 -20.39 35.06
N THR A 400 15.08 -21.35 34.17
CA THR A 400 14.48 -22.69 34.20
C THR A 400 15.53 -23.76 34.58
N GLN A 401 15.06 -24.99 34.87
CA GLN A 401 15.95 -26.13 35.18
C GLN A 401 16.89 -26.51 34.02
N LEU A 402 16.68 -25.96 32.82
CA LEU A 402 17.53 -26.14 31.64
C LEU A 402 18.97 -25.64 31.87
N TRP A 403 19.16 -24.61 32.70
CA TRP A 403 20.49 -24.14 33.08
C TRP A 403 21.33 -25.24 33.75
N ILE A 404 20.69 -26.03 34.62
CA ILE A 404 21.35 -27.09 35.39
C ILE A 404 21.52 -28.34 34.52
N GLN A 405 20.49 -28.71 33.77
CA GLN A 405 20.47 -29.97 33.00
C GLN A 405 21.27 -29.89 31.68
N ALA A 406 21.35 -28.72 31.06
CA ALA A 406 21.92 -28.56 29.72
C ALA A 406 22.66 -27.23 29.55
N LYS A 407 23.54 -26.91 30.51
CA LYS A 407 24.27 -25.62 30.60
C LYS A 407 24.87 -25.14 29.27
N THR A 408 25.55 -26.01 28.51
CA THR A 408 26.16 -25.64 27.23
C THR A 408 25.12 -25.23 26.19
N LYS A 409 24.00 -25.96 26.09
CA LYS A 409 22.92 -25.64 25.15
C LYS A 409 22.18 -24.37 25.55
N ALA A 410 21.97 -24.16 26.86
CA ALA A 410 21.39 -22.94 27.41
C ALA A 410 22.24 -21.70 27.10
N LEU A 411 23.57 -21.80 27.23
CA LEU A 411 24.50 -20.73 26.86
C LEU A 411 24.48 -20.42 25.36
N ILE A 412 24.50 -21.45 24.50
CA ILE A 412 24.40 -21.28 23.04
C ILE A 412 23.09 -20.60 22.65
N TRP A 413 21.96 -21.04 23.22
CA TRP A 413 20.66 -20.41 23.01
C TRP A 413 20.66 -18.93 23.37
N THR A 414 21.14 -18.61 24.57
CA THR A 414 21.21 -17.22 25.08
C THR A 414 22.03 -16.35 24.13
N LEU A 415 23.21 -16.83 23.71
CA LEU A 415 24.07 -16.12 22.77
C LEU A 415 23.37 -15.88 21.42
N LEU A 416 22.73 -16.90 20.85
CA LEU A 416 22.03 -16.79 19.57
C LEU A 416 20.85 -15.82 19.64
N CYS A 417 20.07 -15.84 20.73
CA CYS A 417 18.97 -14.89 20.94
C CYS A 417 19.49 -13.45 21.08
N VAL A 418 20.59 -13.22 21.81
CA VAL A 418 21.20 -11.89 21.94
C VAL A 418 21.74 -11.39 20.60
N LEU A 419 22.41 -12.24 19.82
CA LEU A 419 22.88 -11.89 18.48
C LEU A 419 21.69 -11.56 17.55
N LEU A 420 20.63 -12.36 17.58
CA LEU A 420 19.42 -12.12 16.80
C LEU A 420 18.70 -10.83 17.24
N ALA A 421 18.79 -10.45 18.52
CA ALA A 421 18.19 -9.22 19.05
C ALA A 421 18.81 -7.94 18.46
N VAL A 422 20.00 -8.01 17.84
CA VAL A 422 20.60 -6.88 17.10
C VAL A 422 19.85 -6.65 15.78
N PHE A 423 19.29 -7.68 15.16
CA PHE A 423 18.69 -7.60 13.83
C PHE A 423 17.55 -6.57 13.73
N PRO A 424 16.57 -6.50 14.65
CA PRO A 424 15.51 -5.49 14.57
C PRO A 424 15.98 -4.03 14.76
N LEU A 425 17.21 -3.82 15.25
CA LEU A 425 17.83 -2.49 15.39
C LEU A 425 18.59 -2.07 14.12
N MET A 426 18.86 -3.00 13.21
CA MET A 426 19.52 -2.69 11.95
C MET A 426 18.59 -1.86 11.05
N PRO A 427 19.16 -1.00 10.19
CA PRO A 427 18.36 -0.23 9.25
C PRO A 427 17.52 -1.14 8.37
N VAL A 428 16.33 -0.64 8.01
CA VAL A 428 15.40 -1.32 7.11
C VAL A 428 16.11 -1.67 5.82
N VAL A 429 15.90 -2.89 5.33
CA VAL A 429 16.23 -3.27 3.96
C VAL A 429 15.52 -2.27 3.03
N GLY A 430 16.29 -1.36 2.43
CA GLY A 430 15.74 -0.22 1.69
C GLY A 430 16.68 0.99 1.55
N ARG A 431 17.76 1.08 2.33
CA ARG A 431 18.82 2.10 2.09
C ARG A 431 19.93 1.59 1.17
N ASP A 432 20.56 0.45 1.47
CA ASP A 432 21.55 -0.22 0.61
C ASP A 432 21.64 -1.73 0.94
N PRO A 433 21.87 -2.62 -0.04
CA PRO A 433 22.10 -4.03 0.21
C PRO A 433 23.48 -4.21 0.83
N ASN A 434 23.54 -4.86 1.99
CA ASN A 434 24.80 -5.26 2.58
C ASN A 434 25.22 -6.63 2.05
N ILE A 435 25.73 -6.67 0.82
CA ILE A 435 26.20 -7.90 0.17
C ILE A 435 27.30 -8.61 0.98
N PRO A 436 28.25 -7.91 1.62
CA PRO A 436 29.19 -8.55 2.54
C PRO A 436 28.51 -9.36 3.65
N LEU A 437 27.41 -8.86 4.22
CA LEU A 437 26.65 -9.57 5.24
C LEU A 437 25.98 -10.84 4.69
N VAL A 438 25.44 -10.79 3.46
CA VAL A 438 24.85 -11.96 2.79
C VAL A 438 25.91 -13.03 2.53
N ILE A 439 27.09 -12.62 2.05
CA ILE A 439 28.23 -13.52 1.83
C ILE A 439 28.70 -14.12 3.16
N ALA A 440 28.83 -13.30 4.20
CA ALA A 440 29.22 -13.76 5.53
C ALA A 440 28.22 -14.78 6.11
N ALA A 441 26.92 -14.56 5.94
CA ALA A 441 25.88 -15.49 6.36
C ALA A 441 25.97 -16.83 5.61
N GLY A 442 26.20 -16.81 4.29
CA GLY A 442 26.43 -18.00 3.47
C GLY A 442 27.65 -18.80 3.93
N LEU A 443 28.79 -18.12 4.11
CA LEU A 443 30.04 -18.73 4.59
C LEU A 443 29.91 -19.32 6.00
N LEU A 444 29.24 -18.60 6.91
CA LEU A 444 28.99 -19.07 8.27
C LEU A 444 28.12 -20.33 8.26
N THR A 445 27.10 -20.38 7.42
CA THR A 445 26.22 -21.54 7.26
C THR A 445 27.01 -22.74 6.73
N LEU A 446 27.87 -22.55 5.73
CA LEU A 446 28.74 -23.61 5.20
C LEU A 446 29.71 -24.14 6.27
N LEU A 447 30.26 -23.25 7.08
CA LEU A 447 31.16 -23.60 8.19
C LEU A 447 30.43 -24.43 9.25
N ILE A 448 29.22 -24.03 9.66
CA ILE A 448 28.38 -24.80 10.60
C ILE A 448 28.01 -26.16 10.02
N SER A 449 27.62 -26.21 8.73
CA SER A 449 27.31 -27.45 8.03
C SER A 449 28.52 -28.39 7.95
N PHE A 450 29.73 -27.86 7.73
CA PHE A 450 30.95 -28.66 7.72
C PHE A 450 31.25 -29.27 9.11
N PHE A 451 31.12 -28.50 10.18
CA PHE A 451 31.27 -29.03 11.54
C PHE A 451 30.21 -30.09 11.87
N SER A 452 28.97 -29.88 11.42
CA SER A 452 27.87 -30.83 11.60
C SER A 452 28.13 -32.13 10.83
N LEU A 453 28.61 -32.04 9.59
CA LEU A 453 29.01 -33.19 8.78
C LEU A 453 30.21 -33.93 9.37
N ALA A 454 31.21 -33.22 9.87
CA ALA A 454 32.36 -33.81 10.55
C ALA A 454 31.94 -34.54 11.84
N SER A 455 31.01 -33.98 12.61
CA SER A 455 30.42 -34.63 13.79
C SER A 455 29.59 -35.87 13.42
N LEU A 456 28.81 -35.80 12.35
CA LEU A 456 28.03 -36.93 11.82
C LEU A 456 28.94 -38.06 11.34
N CYS A 457 30.03 -37.72 10.63
CA CYS A 457 31.03 -38.69 10.16
C CYS A 457 31.81 -39.35 11.30
N LYS A 458 31.89 -38.72 12.48
CA LYS A 458 32.58 -39.24 13.68
C LYS A 458 31.67 -40.08 14.59
N SER A 459 30.35 -40.02 14.41
CA SER A 459 29.36 -40.78 15.17
C SER A 459 29.33 -42.24 14.72
N GLU A 460 29.52 -43.19 15.63
CA GLU A 460 29.52 -44.65 15.36
C GLU A 460 28.13 -45.25 15.07
N ASN A 461 27.09 -44.43 14.84
CA ASN A 461 25.76 -44.94 14.55
C ASN A 461 25.68 -45.59 13.15
N LYS A 462 25.40 -46.89 13.16
CA LYS A 462 25.47 -47.86 12.05
C LYS A 462 24.41 -47.72 10.94
N TYR A 463 23.61 -46.67 10.93
CA TYR A 463 22.64 -46.40 9.85
C TYR A 463 23.04 -45.10 9.13
N ARG A 464 23.98 -45.23 8.19
CA ARG A 464 24.28 -44.19 7.19
C ARG A 464 23.51 -44.57 5.95
N ASP A 465 22.38 -43.92 5.70
CA ASP A 465 21.80 -43.98 4.37
C ASP A 465 22.67 -43.12 3.45
N ASN A 466 23.11 -43.69 2.33
CA ASN A 466 23.94 -42.97 1.36
C ASN A 466 23.15 -41.81 0.72
N GLU A 467 21.83 -41.88 0.76
CA GLU A 467 20.94 -40.83 0.26
C GLU A 467 20.95 -39.57 1.14
N ASP A 468 20.97 -39.72 2.47
CA ASP A 468 21.03 -38.58 3.40
C ASP A 468 22.34 -37.81 3.24
N LEU A 469 23.47 -38.52 3.11
CA LEU A 469 24.78 -37.88 2.91
C LEU A 469 24.81 -37.09 1.61
N LYS A 470 24.24 -37.63 0.53
CA LYS A 470 24.10 -36.93 -0.75
C LYS A 470 23.24 -35.68 -0.59
N ALA A 471 22.11 -35.77 0.12
CA ALA A 471 21.25 -34.62 0.39
C ALA A 471 21.98 -33.50 1.14
N TYR A 472 22.78 -33.82 2.15
CA TYR A 472 23.63 -32.84 2.85
C TYR A 472 24.63 -32.15 1.92
N PHE A 473 25.31 -32.91 1.05
CA PHE A 473 26.23 -32.33 0.07
C PHE A 473 25.51 -31.41 -0.94
N TYR A 474 24.33 -31.81 -1.43
CA TYR A 474 23.53 -30.98 -2.32
C TYR A 474 23.08 -29.67 -1.65
N GLN A 475 22.67 -29.73 -0.38
CA GLN A 475 22.31 -28.54 0.39
C GLN A 475 23.49 -27.58 0.58
N MET A 476 24.67 -28.10 0.95
CA MET A 476 25.89 -27.29 1.08
C MET A 476 26.31 -26.69 -0.27
N PHE A 477 26.28 -27.48 -1.34
CA PHE A 477 26.59 -26.99 -2.68
C PHE A 477 25.62 -25.90 -3.13
N SER A 478 24.32 -26.07 -2.88
CA SER A 478 23.30 -25.06 -3.17
C SER A 478 23.60 -23.74 -2.46
N ILE A 479 23.90 -23.77 -1.15
CA ILE A 479 24.26 -22.56 -0.38
C ILE A 479 25.51 -21.86 -0.96
N ALA A 480 26.55 -22.63 -1.30
CA ALA A 480 27.77 -22.08 -1.89
C ALA A 480 27.49 -21.44 -3.25
N LEU A 481 26.70 -22.12 -4.09
CA LEU A 481 26.32 -21.66 -5.41
C LEU A 481 25.47 -20.39 -5.34
N SER A 482 24.43 -20.35 -4.49
CA SER A 482 23.59 -19.16 -4.28
C SER A 482 24.41 -17.98 -3.76
N THR A 483 25.33 -18.22 -2.82
CA THR A 483 26.22 -17.16 -2.29
C THR A 483 27.15 -16.59 -3.37
N TYR A 484 27.74 -17.46 -4.18
CA TYR A 484 28.59 -17.06 -5.31
C TYR A 484 27.80 -16.26 -6.35
N VAL A 485 26.60 -16.72 -6.72
CA VAL A 485 25.76 -16.05 -7.72
C VAL A 485 25.34 -14.66 -7.27
N VAL A 486 24.98 -14.48 -6.00
CA VAL A 486 24.67 -13.15 -5.44
C VAL A 486 25.89 -12.23 -5.52
N SER A 487 27.06 -12.70 -5.09
CA SER A 487 28.30 -11.91 -5.13
C SER A 487 28.71 -11.55 -6.56
N SER A 488 28.69 -12.52 -7.47
CA SER A 488 29.03 -12.35 -8.89
C SER A 488 28.06 -11.41 -9.59
N THR A 489 26.76 -11.56 -9.31
CA THR A 489 25.72 -10.67 -9.85
C THR A 489 25.91 -9.25 -9.36
N HIS A 490 26.13 -9.06 -8.06
CA HIS A 490 26.39 -7.72 -7.50
C HIS A 490 27.60 -7.07 -8.16
N ASN A 491 28.73 -7.77 -8.22
CA ASN A 491 29.96 -7.26 -8.84
C ASN A 491 29.78 -6.97 -10.35
N SER A 492 28.98 -7.78 -11.07
CA SER A 492 28.68 -7.54 -12.48
C SER A 492 27.83 -6.28 -12.69
N LEU A 493 26.83 -6.08 -11.82
CA LEU A 493 25.96 -4.90 -11.85
C LEU A 493 26.72 -3.64 -11.44
N GLU A 494 27.55 -3.71 -10.40
CA GLU A 494 28.42 -2.61 -9.96
C GLU A 494 29.39 -2.19 -11.08
N ASN A 495 29.96 -3.15 -11.80
CA ASN A 495 30.81 -2.91 -12.97
C ASN A 495 30.05 -2.64 -14.27
N LYS A 496 28.72 -2.52 -14.24
CA LYS A 496 27.87 -2.24 -15.41
C LYS A 496 28.00 -3.24 -16.56
N LYS A 497 28.35 -4.49 -16.26
CA LYS A 497 28.44 -5.59 -17.25
C LYS A 497 27.09 -6.26 -17.51
N GLY A 498 26.03 -5.77 -16.86
CA GLY A 498 24.69 -6.35 -16.92
C GLY A 498 24.57 -7.63 -16.08
N LEU A 499 23.47 -8.35 -16.28
CA LEU A 499 23.16 -9.58 -15.56
C LEU A 499 23.71 -10.80 -16.32
N PRO A 500 24.77 -11.48 -15.84
CA PRO A 500 25.38 -12.59 -16.57
C PRO A 500 24.38 -13.72 -16.81
N VAL A 501 24.29 -14.22 -18.05
CA VAL A 501 23.34 -15.31 -18.41
C VAL A 501 23.53 -16.54 -17.53
N MET A 502 24.77 -16.92 -17.22
CA MET A 502 25.05 -18.03 -16.32
C MET A 502 24.47 -17.82 -14.91
N ASN A 503 24.55 -16.59 -14.37
CA ASN A 503 23.97 -16.27 -13.07
C ASN A 503 22.44 -16.36 -13.11
N GLN A 504 21.80 -15.98 -14.23
CA GLN A 504 20.36 -16.13 -14.43
C GLN A 504 19.95 -17.61 -14.40
N ILE A 505 20.61 -18.44 -15.21
CA ILE A 505 20.33 -19.88 -15.29
C ILE A 505 20.49 -20.53 -13.91
N ILE A 506 21.58 -20.23 -13.20
CA ILE A 506 21.82 -20.78 -11.86
C ILE A 506 20.78 -20.29 -10.85
N SER A 507 20.40 -19.01 -10.90
CA SER A 507 19.37 -18.47 -10.01
C SER A 507 18.03 -19.18 -10.22
N TRP A 508 17.64 -19.43 -11.48
CA TRP A 508 16.42 -20.20 -11.80
C TRP A 508 16.49 -21.67 -11.38
N MET A 509 17.67 -22.29 -11.39
CA MET A 509 17.84 -23.68 -10.96
C MET A 509 17.89 -23.86 -9.44
N THR A 510 18.19 -22.79 -8.69
CA THR A 510 18.34 -22.83 -7.21
C THR A 510 17.13 -22.30 -6.45
N LEU A 511 16.14 -21.78 -7.18
CA LEU A 511 14.81 -21.36 -6.70
C LEU A 511 13.89 -22.59 -6.59
#